data_AF-A0A498KP57-F1
#
_entry.id   AF-A0A498KP57-F1
#
_cell.length_a   1.000
_cell.length_b   1.000
_cell.length_c   1.000
_cell.angle_alpha   90.00
_cell.angle_beta   90.00
_cell.angle_gamma   90.00
#
_symmetry.space_group_name_H-M   'P 1'
#
loop_
_entity.id
_entity.type
_entity.pdbx_description
1 polymer ?
#
loop_
_entity_poly.entity_id
_entity_poly.type
_entity_poly.pdbx_seq_one_letter_code
_entity_poly.pdbx_strand_id
1 'polypeptide(L)'
;MIERIKSKYDVDMSLPHVSTYIKNALQRRFIELWHKLKKHFDSYPTLKEAHQNKHEDVTSQEEWKFLCDCYASVQFKERSDKNAINRSHLTYNHKAGSKSFKAYEYESEAKNGEQPSAIDCFEKEMICMKNDTTLLDGTMTLTYDEIVLEVLGHKSGYFKGPSKFLSSEDSMLSKHLEERVETQQQELVTTKQKLVETKEELGEAKQEIQELKENQKKLEELLHKIMEGQQLPP
;
A
#
# COMPACT_ATOMS: atom_id res chain seq x y z
N MET A 1 19.05 11.93 14.42
CA MET A 1 18.34 13.15 13.98
C MET A 1 17.03 13.34 14.75
N ILE A 2 16.14 12.34 14.80
CA ILE A 2 14.89 12.39 15.58
C ILE A 2 15.15 12.70 17.07
N GLU A 3 16.11 12.03 17.70
CA GLU A 3 16.48 12.31 19.10
C GLU A 3 16.99 13.75 19.31
N ARG A 4 17.67 14.34 18.33
CA ARG A 4 18.10 15.76 18.39
C ARG A 4 16.93 16.74 18.26
N ILE A 5 15.83 16.32 17.64
CA ILE A 5 14.61 17.13 17.55
C ILE A 5 13.87 17.07 18.89
N LYS A 6 13.68 15.87 19.43
CA LYS A 6 13.08 15.68 20.77
C LYS A 6 13.85 16.40 21.87
N SER A 7 15.18 16.50 21.76
CA SER A 7 15.99 17.22 22.75
C SER A 7 15.87 18.74 22.67
N LYS A 8 15.44 19.29 21.52
CA LYS A 8 15.37 20.74 21.28
C LYS A 8 13.94 21.29 21.28
N TYR A 9 12.96 20.44 20.98
CA TYR A 9 11.57 20.79 20.82
C TYR A 9 10.70 19.79 21.59
N ASP A 10 9.70 20.31 22.30
CA ASP A 10 8.67 19.50 22.93
C ASP A 10 7.68 19.03 21.86
N VAL A 11 7.98 17.87 21.25
CA VAL A 11 7.21 17.30 20.14
C VAL A 11 6.85 15.87 20.47
N ASP A 12 5.55 15.59 20.52
CA ASP A 12 5.05 14.23 20.68
C ASP A 12 5.17 13.44 19.36
N MET A 13 6.27 12.69 19.25
CA MET A 13 6.55 11.81 18.11
C MET A 13 5.75 10.49 18.14
N SER A 14 4.95 10.23 19.19
CA SER A 14 4.04 9.07 19.24
C SER A 14 2.84 9.25 18.32
N LEU A 15 2.44 10.51 18.07
CA LEU A 15 1.35 10.85 17.16
C LEU A 15 1.76 10.58 15.70
N PRO A 16 1.05 9.70 14.96
CA PRO A 16 1.44 9.31 13.61
C PRO A 16 1.53 10.48 12.63
N HIS A 17 0.59 11.43 12.69
CA HIS A 17 0.56 12.58 11.80
C HIS A 17 1.73 13.54 12.05
N VAL A 18 2.09 13.77 13.32
CA VAL A 18 3.26 14.60 13.71
C VAL A 18 4.55 13.94 13.22
N SER A 19 4.73 12.66 13.54
CA SER A 19 5.91 11.90 13.13
C SER A 19 6.07 11.87 11.61
N THR A 20 4.98 11.67 10.87
CA THR A 20 4.96 11.69 9.40
C THR A 20 5.32 13.06 8.86
N TYR A 21 4.73 14.13 9.39
CA TYR A 21 5.03 15.49 8.98
C TYR A 21 6.51 15.82 9.16
N ILE A 22 7.07 15.52 10.34
CA ILE A 22 8.48 15.80 10.65
C ILE A 22 9.41 14.98 9.74
N LYS A 23 9.14 13.69 9.53
CA LYS A 23 9.92 12.86 8.59
C LYS A 23 9.89 13.44 7.17
N ASN A 24 8.71 13.83 6.68
CA ASN A 24 8.55 14.43 5.36
C ASN A 24 9.25 15.79 5.24
N ALA A 25 9.26 16.59 6.31
CA ALA A 25 9.97 17.87 6.35
C ALA A 25 11.49 17.65 6.29
N LEU A 26 12.01 16.71 7.09
CA LEU A 26 13.44 16.36 7.08
C LEU A 26 13.88 15.78 5.74
N GLN A 27 13.07 14.89 5.15
CA GLN A 27 13.34 14.31 3.85
C GLN A 27 13.42 15.38 2.76
N ARG A 28 12.47 16.33 2.75
CA ARG A 28 12.49 17.46 1.81
C ARG A 28 13.77 18.26 1.92
N ARG A 29 14.16 18.66 3.14
CA ARG A 29 15.43 19.37 3.39
C ARG A 29 16.66 18.58 2.96
N PHE A 30 16.67 17.27 3.20
CA PHE A 30 17.75 16.41 2.76
C PHE A 30 17.85 16.36 1.22
N ILE A 31 16.73 16.19 0.52
CA ILE A 31 16.71 16.15 -0.95
C ILE A 31 17.15 17.49 -1.54
N GLU A 32 16.70 18.61 -0.97
CA GLU A 32 17.13 19.96 -1.36
C GLU A 32 18.65 20.13 -1.21
N LEU A 33 19.20 19.78 -0.05
CA LEU A 33 20.64 19.81 0.19
C LEU A 33 21.38 18.90 -0.79
N TRP A 34 20.93 17.66 -0.96
CA TRP A 34 21.54 16.70 -1.87
C TRP A 34 21.59 17.21 -3.31
N HIS A 35 20.52 17.85 -3.79
CA HIS A 35 20.48 18.46 -5.11
C HIS A 35 21.48 19.63 -5.23
N LYS A 36 21.53 20.51 -4.22
CA LYS A 36 22.49 21.62 -4.17
C LYS A 36 23.94 21.13 -4.24
N LEU A 37 24.27 20.12 -3.43
CA LEU A 37 25.60 19.52 -3.39
C LEU A 37 25.97 18.83 -4.70
N LYS A 38 25.02 18.12 -5.33
CA LYS A 38 25.24 17.49 -6.64
C LYS A 38 25.47 18.54 -7.73
N LYS A 39 24.70 19.63 -7.73
CA LYS A 39 24.89 20.73 -8.69
C LYS A 39 26.26 21.39 -8.53
N HIS A 40 26.73 21.57 -7.30
CA HIS A 40 28.08 22.06 -7.03
C HIS A 40 29.14 21.08 -7.55
N PHE A 41 28.99 19.78 -7.28
CA PHE A 41 29.87 18.75 -7.81
C PHE A 41 29.94 18.76 -9.35
N ASP A 42 28.80 18.89 -10.03
CA ASP A 42 28.69 18.92 -11.49
C ASP A 42 29.30 20.17 -12.13
N SER A 43 29.58 21.23 -11.35
CA SER A 43 30.28 22.41 -11.84
C SER A 43 31.77 22.16 -12.13
N TYR A 44 32.33 21.04 -11.64
CA TYR A 44 33.73 20.69 -11.83
C TYR A 44 33.88 19.55 -12.83
N PRO A 45 34.77 19.69 -13.83
CA PRO A 45 34.97 18.66 -14.86
C PRO A 45 35.67 17.41 -14.35
N THR A 46 36.47 17.50 -13.28
CA THR A 46 37.27 16.39 -12.77
C THR A 46 36.99 16.09 -11.30
N LEU A 47 37.08 14.81 -10.93
CA LEU A 47 36.88 14.37 -9.53
C LEU A 47 37.91 15.00 -8.58
N LYS A 48 39.16 15.13 -9.01
CA LYS A 48 40.22 15.75 -8.20
C LYS A 48 39.94 17.22 -7.91
N GLU A 49 39.45 17.95 -8.90
CA GLU A 49 39.07 19.35 -8.74
C GLU A 49 37.83 19.48 -7.85
N ALA A 50 36.82 18.62 -8.04
CA ALA A 50 35.67 18.55 -7.15
C ALA A 50 36.09 18.29 -5.69
N HIS A 51 37.00 17.34 -5.46
CA HIS A 51 37.54 17.02 -4.13
C HIS A 51 38.23 18.19 -3.43
N GLN A 52 38.81 19.12 -4.17
CA GLN A 52 39.48 20.30 -3.60
C GLN A 52 38.49 21.42 -3.27
N ASN A 53 37.37 21.48 -3.99
CA ASN A 53 36.38 22.55 -3.87
C ASN A 53 35.18 22.15 -3.01
N LYS A 54 35.37 22.16 -1.68
CA LYS A 54 34.31 21.83 -0.71
C LYS A 54 33.16 22.83 -0.75
N HIS A 55 31.94 22.32 -0.75
CA HIS A 55 30.75 23.14 -0.57
C HIS A 55 30.61 23.65 0.88
N GLU A 56 30.17 24.89 1.07
CA GLU A 56 30.04 25.55 2.38
C GLU A 56 29.16 24.77 3.38
N ASP A 57 28.01 24.26 2.92
CA ASP A 57 27.08 23.49 3.76
C ASP A 57 27.62 22.13 4.25
N VAL A 58 28.79 21.67 3.78
CA VAL A 58 29.39 20.41 4.23
C VAL A 58 30.40 20.70 5.35
N THR A 59 30.28 19.97 6.45
CA THR A 59 31.04 20.27 7.67
C THR A 59 32.53 19.98 7.46
N SER A 60 32.87 18.75 7.07
CA SER A 60 34.26 18.31 6.91
C SER A 60 34.68 18.10 5.45
N GLN A 61 36.00 18.16 5.19
CA GLN A 61 36.53 17.87 3.86
C GLN A 61 36.38 16.38 3.51
N GLU A 62 36.47 15.52 4.52
CA GLU A 62 36.36 14.07 4.41
C GLU A 62 34.94 13.67 4.00
N GLU A 63 33.91 14.27 4.60
CA GLU A 63 32.51 14.08 4.18
C GLU A 63 32.30 14.53 2.72
N TRP A 64 32.91 15.64 2.32
CA TRP A 64 32.79 16.10 0.94
C TRP A 64 33.47 15.16 -0.05
N LYS A 65 34.68 14.69 0.24
CA LYS A 65 35.38 13.68 -0.58
C LYS A 65 34.53 12.42 -0.73
N PHE A 66 33.96 11.93 0.37
CA PHE A 66 33.05 10.79 0.36
C PHE A 66 31.85 11.03 -0.56
N LEU A 67 31.21 12.20 -0.48
CA LEU A 67 30.08 12.56 -1.34
C LEU A 67 30.47 12.63 -2.82
N CYS A 68 31.62 13.24 -3.15
CA CYS A 68 32.14 13.27 -4.51
C CYS A 68 32.38 11.86 -5.05
N ASP A 69 32.95 10.96 -4.25
CA ASP A 69 33.15 9.56 -4.63
C ASP A 69 31.83 8.83 -4.84
N CYS A 70 30.82 9.10 -4.00
CA CYS A 70 29.46 8.60 -4.20
C CYS A 70 28.86 9.09 -5.53
N TYR A 71 29.00 10.38 -5.87
CA TYR A 71 28.50 10.94 -7.11
C TYR A 71 29.22 10.42 -8.35
N ALA A 72 30.53 10.17 -8.25
CA ALA A 72 31.35 9.61 -9.31
C ALA A 72 31.18 8.09 -9.46
N SER A 73 30.57 7.42 -8.47
CA SER A 73 30.39 5.97 -8.50
C SER A 73 29.55 5.51 -9.69
N VAL A 74 29.94 4.38 -10.29
CA VAL A 74 29.25 3.78 -11.43
C VAL A 74 27.79 3.49 -11.10
N GLN A 75 27.53 2.93 -9.91
CA GLN A 75 26.17 2.59 -9.46
C GLN A 75 25.25 3.82 -9.38
N PHE A 76 25.78 4.95 -8.89
CA PHE A 76 25.00 6.19 -8.83
C PHE A 76 24.70 6.71 -10.24
N LYS A 77 25.71 6.71 -11.12
CA LYS A 77 25.58 7.17 -12.49
C LYS A 77 24.57 6.34 -13.28
N GLU A 78 24.67 5.01 -13.22
CA GLU A 78 23.70 4.11 -13.86
C GLU A 78 22.27 4.33 -13.38
N ARG A 79 22.07 4.55 -12.07
CA ARG A 79 20.74 4.85 -11.52
C ARG A 79 20.22 6.19 -12.02
N SER A 80 21.08 7.20 -12.06
CA SER A 80 20.75 8.53 -12.58
C SER A 80 20.38 8.46 -14.05
N ASP A 81 21.16 7.76 -14.87
CA ASP A 81 20.95 7.63 -16.31
C ASP A 81 19.65 6.87 -16.61
N LYS A 82 19.37 5.77 -15.91
CA LYS A 82 18.09 5.05 -16.01
C LYS A 82 16.92 5.97 -15.67
N ASN A 83 17.02 6.76 -14.60
CA ASN A 83 15.97 7.69 -14.22
C ASN A 83 15.79 8.84 -15.24
N ALA A 84 16.88 9.32 -15.84
CA ALA A 84 16.84 10.32 -16.89
C ALA A 84 16.17 9.77 -18.16
N ILE A 85 16.51 8.55 -18.58
CA ILE A 85 15.87 7.85 -19.69
C ILE A 85 14.38 7.66 -19.40
N ASN A 86 14.02 7.14 -18.22
CA ASN A 86 12.62 6.97 -17.83
C ASN A 86 11.85 8.29 -17.86
N ARG A 87 12.46 9.39 -17.38
CA ARG A 87 11.85 10.73 -17.46
C ARG A 87 11.76 11.26 -18.89
N SER A 88 12.68 10.89 -19.78
CA SER A 88 12.61 11.29 -21.19
C SER A 88 11.45 10.63 -21.93
N HIS A 89 11.04 9.44 -21.49
CA HIS A 89 9.86 8.72 -21.99
C HIS A 89 8.53 9.22 -21.40
N LEU A 90 8.56 10.15 -20.44
CA LEU A 90 7.34 10.72 -19.88
C LEU A 90 6.68 11.63 -20.93
N THR A 91 5.57 11.17 -21.49
CA THR A 91 4.84 11.85 -22.59
C THR A 91 3.86 12.91 -22.10
N TYR A 92 3.36 12.79 -20.88
CA TYR A 92 2.40 13.72 -20.26
C TYR A 92 2.90 14.22 -18.91
N ASN A 93 2.61 15.49 -18.61
CA ASN A 93 2.89 16.08 -17.31
C ASN A 93 1.56 16.39 -16.62
N HIS A 94 1.38 15.87 -15.41
CA HIS A 94 0.22 16.20 -14.59
C HIS A 94 0.23 17.69 -14.20
N LYS A 95 -0.88 18.39 -14.47
CA LYS A 95 -1.06 19.82 -14.17
C LYS A 95 -2.19 20.11 -13.18
N ALA A 96 -2.94 19.11 -12.72
CA ALA A 96 -4.01 19.33 -11.73
C ALA A 96 -3.49 19.74 -10.33
N GLY A 97 -2.16 19.84 -10.16
CA GLY A 97 -1.53 20.16 -8.89
C GLY A 97 -1.81 19.06 -7.87
N SER A 98 -2.27 19.45 -6.68
CA SER A 98 -2.69 18.51 -5.63
C SER A 98 -4.17 18.12 -5.71
N LYS A 99 -4.91 18.59 -6.72
CA LYS A 99 -6.29 18.15 -6.94
C LYS A 99 -6.28 16.74 -7.49
N SER A 100 -7.24 15.94 -7.04
CA SER A 100 -7.47 14.61 -7.59
C SER A 100 -8.49 14.68 -8.72
N PHE A 101 -8.46 13.68 -9.61
CA PHE A 101 -9.49 13.46 -10.63
C PHE A 101 -10.92 13.59 -10.09
N LYS A 102 -11.20 13.00 -8.92
CA LYS A 102 -12.54 13.11 -8.29
C LYS A 102 -12.90 14.53 -7.90
N ALA A 103 -11.94 15.29 -7.37
CA ALA A 103 -12.17 16.68 -7.02
C ALA A 103 -12.49 17.52 -8.27
N TYR A 104 -11.83 17.21 -9.40
CA TYR A 104 -12.13 17.85 -10.67
C TYR A 104 -13.52 17.48 -11.19
N GLU A 105 -13.90 16.19 -11.15
CA GLU A 105 -15.23 15.71 -11.54
C GLU A 105 -16.35 16.49 -10.82
N TYR A 106 -16.28 16.59 -9.49
CA TYR A 106 -17.24 17.35 -8.69
C TYR A 106 -17.29 18.84 -9.06
N GLU A 107 -16.15 19.48 -9.33
CA GLU A 107 -16.10 20.89 -9.71
C GLU A 107 -16.72 21.14 -11.09
N SER A 108 -16.50 20.24 -12.06
CA SER A 108 -17.10 20.34 -13.38
C SER A 108 -18.60 20.07 -13.37
N GLU A 109 -19.06 19.08 -12.60
CA GLU A 109 -20.48 18.78 -12.43
C GLU A 109 -21.20 19.96 -11.77
N ALA A 110 -20.59 20.58 -10.76
CA ALA A 110 -21.14 21.77 -10.10
C ALA A 110 -21.22 23.00 -11.03
N LYS A 111 -20.36 23.11 -12.03
CA LYS A 111 -20.33 24.25 -12.97
C LYS A 111 -21.22 24.06 -14.19
N ASN A 112 -21.22 22.84 -14.75
CA ASN A 112 -21.83 22.56 -16.04
C ASN A 112 -23.12 21.73 -15.91
N GLY A 113 -23.41 21.18 -14.72
CA GLY A 113 -24.56 20.31 -14.49
C GLY A 113 -24.43 18.91 -15.09
N GLU A 114 -23.27 18.57 -15.66
CA GLU A 114 -23.00 17.30 -16.33
C GLU A 114 -21.66 16.74 -15.86
N GLN A 115 -21.63 15.42 -15.63
CA GLN A 115 -20.41 14.73 -15.22
C GLN A 115 -19.45 14.65 -16.43
N PRO A 116 -18.20 15.17 -16.31
CA PRO A 116 -17.24 15.08 -17.39
C PRO A 116 -16.87 13.63 -17.69
N SER A 117 -16.56 13.32 -18.95
CA SER A 117 -16.02 12.02 -19.31
C SER A 117 -14.63 11.84 -18.70
N ALA A 118 -14.23 10.58 -18.48
CA ALA A 118 -12.86 10.25 -18.09
C ALA A 118 -11.81 10.80 -19.07
N ILE A 119 -12.17 10.90 -20.36
CA ILE A 119 -11.34 11.53 -21.39
C ILE A 119 -11.18 13.03 -21.10
N ASP A 120 -12.28 13.75 -20.86
CA ASP A 120 -12.26 15.19 -20.57
C ASP A 120 -11.45 15.51 -19.30
N CYS A 121 -11.57 14.66 -18.28
CA CYS A 121 -10.77 14.75 -17.06
C CYS A 121 -9.29 14.54 -17.36
N PHE A 122 -8.93 13.50 -18.11
CA PHE A 122 -7.55 13.23 -18.50
C PHE A 122 -6.97 14.37 -19.33
N GLU A 123 -7.70 14.87 -20.33
CA GLU A 123 -7.23 15.94 -21.20
C GLU A 123 -6.87 17.20 -20.42
N LYS A 124 -7.75 17.64 -19.51
CA LYS A 124 -7.49 18.84 -18.71
C LYS A 124 -6.41 18.65 -17.65
N GLU A 125 -6.28 17.44 -17.10
CA GLU A 125 -5.30 17.18 -16.04
C GLU A 125 -3.90 16.81 -16.58
N MET A 126 -3.80 16.21 -17.76
CA MET A 126 -2.56 15.59 -18.28
C MET A 126 -1.98 16.24 -19.54
N ILE A 127 -2.72 17.07 -20.28
CA ILE A 127 -2.21 17.63 -21.55
C ILE A 127 -1.33 18.86 -21.32
N CYS A 128 -0.04 18.63 -21.44
CA CYS A 128 0.88 19.59 -22.03
C CYS A 128 1.66 18.82 -23.08
N MET A 129 1.09 18.66 -24.28
CA MET A 129 1.93 18.21 -25.39
C MET A 129 3.11 19.17 -25.51
N LYS A 130 4.30 18.60 -25.74
CA LYS A 130 5.37 19.33 -26.41
C LYS A 130 4.78 19.78 -27.74
N ASN A 131 4.65 21.10 -27.96
CA ASN A 131 4.05 21.68 -29.17
C ASN A 131 4.88 21.48 -30.46
N ASP A 132 5.76 20.46 -30.53
CA ASP A 132 6.68 20.25 -31.65
C ASP A 132 6.16 19.24 -32.68
N THR A 133 4.86 19.00 -32.74
CA THR A 133 4.26 18.23 -33.84
C THR A 133 3.02 18.94 -34.40
N THR A 134 3.13 20.25 -34.62
CA THR A 134 2.36 20.86 -35.71
C THR A 134 3.03 20.50 -37.02
N LEU A 135 2.70 19.33 -37.56
CA LEU A 135 2.84 19.13 -39.00
C LEU A 135 1.75 19.97 -39.67
N LEU A 136 2.21 20.92 -40.48
CA LEU A 136 1.45 21.57 -41.54
C LEU A 136 0.96 20.48 -42.49
N ASP A 137 -0.27 20.02 -42.30
CA ASP A 137 -1.28 19.78 -43.33
C ASP A 137 -2.36 18.87 -42.75
N GLY A 138 -3.61 19.33 -42.81
CA GLY A 138 -4.76 18.78 -42.10
C GLY A 138 -5.30 17.48 -42.70
N THR A 139 -4.46 16.48 -42.90
CA THR A 139 -4.88 15.14 -43.34
C THR A 139 -4.38 14.10 -42.35
N MET A 140 -5.26 13.69 -41.43
CA MET A 140 -5.02 12.61 -40.48
C MET A 140 -5.15 11.26 -41.21
N THR A 141 -4.07 10.80 -41.85
CA THR A 141 -4.01 9.48 -42.49
C THR A 141 -3.36 8.43 -41.59
N LEU A 142 -3.64 8.45 -40.29
CA LEU A 142 -3.31 7.32 -39.44
C LEU A 142 -4.60 6.60 -39.13
N THR A 143 -4.73 5.40 -39.68
CA THR A 143 -5.82 4.49 -39.36
C THR A 143 -5.77 4.15 -37.87
N TYR A 144 -6.92 3.81 -37.28
CA TYR A 144 -7.03 3.51 -35.84
C TYR A 144 -5.98 2.50 -35.38
N ASP A 145 -5.67 1.53 -36.25
CA ASP A 145 -4.67 0.49 -35.99
C ASP A 145 -3.23 1.04 -35.93
N GLU A 146 -2.88 2.03 -36.75
CA GLU A 146 -1.57 2.70 -36.72
C GLU A 146 -1.40 3.53 -35.44
N ILE A 147 -2.46 4.20 -34.98
CA ILE A 147 -2.45 4.94 -33.70
C ILE A 147 -2.27 3.98 -32.53
N VAL A 148 -3.00 2.87 -32.53
CA VAL A 148 -2.91 1.84 -31.48
C VAL A 148 -1.52 1.22 -31.46
N LEU A 149 -0.90 0.97 -32.61
CA LEU A 149 0.45 0.43 -32.72
C LEU A 149 1.53 1.43 -32.28
N GLU A 150 1.38 2.72 -32.58
CA GLU A 150 2.29 3.77 -32.15
C GLU A 150 2.25 3.96 -30.62
N VAL A 151 1.04 3.96 -30.04
CA VAL A 151 0.80 4.20 -28.61
C VAL A 151 1.18 2.98 -27.76
N LEU A 152 0.83 1.77 -28.21
CA LEU A 152 1.03 0.53 -27.43
C LEU A 152 2.36 -0.16 -27.75
N GLY A 153 2.99 0.18 -28.89
CA GLY A 153 4.17 -0.47 -29.43
C GLY A 153 3.87 -1.86 -30.01
N HIS A 154 4.75 -2.36 -30.89
CA HIS A 154 4.67 -3.74 -31.39
C HIS A 154 5.00 -4.73 -30.27
N LYS A 155 3.97 -5.28 -29.61
CA LYS A 155 4.11 -6.38 -28.65
C LYS A 155 3.29 -7.58 -29.12
N SER A 156 3.98 -8.67 -29.46
CA SER A 156 3.39 -9.99 -29.59
C SER A 156 3.05 -10.51 -28.18
N GLY A 157 1.78 -10.41 -27.78
CA GLY A 157 1.32 -10.89 -26.48
C GLY A 157 -0.12 -10.51 -26.20
N TYR A 158 -0.91 -11.49 -25.77
CA TYR A 158 -2.35 -11.38 -25.47
C TYR A 158 -2.69 -10.17 -24.60
N PHE A 159 -3.59 -9.33 -25.11
CA PHE A 159 -4.22 -8.22 -24.41
C PHE A 159 -5.07 -8.76 -23.24
N LYS A 160 -4.63 -8.54 -22.00
CA LYS A 160 -5.51 -8.55 -20.84
C LYS A 160 -5.94 -7.10 -20.59
N GLY A 161 -7.26 -6.86 -20.65
CA GLY A 161 -7.89 -5.56 -20.38
C GLY A 161 -7.57 -5.01 -18.99
N PRO A 162 -8.13 -3.84 -18.61
CA PRO A 162 -7.58 -2.94 -17.60
C PRO A 162 -7.44 -3.64 -16.25
N SER A 163 -6.25 -4.17 -16.01
CA SER A 163 -5.83 -4.68 -14.72
C SER A 163 -5.43 -3.46 -13.91
N LYS A 164 -6.12 -3.28 -12.78
CA LYS A 164 -5.85 -2.25 -11.78
C LYS A 164 -4.35 -2.22 -11.52
N PHE A 165 -3.72 -1.08 -11.76
CA PHE A 165 -2.31 -0.86 -11.43
C PHE A 165 -2.14 -1.12 -9.93
N LEU A 166 -1.47 -2.22 -9.57
CA LEU A 166 -1.13 -2.52 -8.19
C LEU A 166 -0.06 -1.51 -7.74
N SER A 167 -0.45 -0.60 -6.86
CA SER A 167 0.48 0.28 -6.16
C SER A 167 1.44 -0.56 -5.31
N SER A 168 2.64 -0.08 -5.03
CA SER A 168 3.53 -0.71 -4.04
C SER A 168 2.88 -0.81 -2.66
N GLU A 169 1.83 -0.03 -2.39
CA GLU A 169 1.01 -0.10 -1.17
C GLU A 169 0.04 -1.29 -1.18
N ASP A 170 -0.42 -1.75 -2.36
CA ASP A 170 -1.31 -2.91 -2.48
C ASP A 170 -0.59 -4.22 -2.18
N SER A 171 0.73 -4.32 -2.41
CA SER A 171 1.49 -5.52 -2.05
C SER A 171 1.61 -5.72 -0.54
N MET A 172 1.73 -4.65 0.24
CA MET A 172 1.72 -4.74 1.70
C MET A 172 0.31 -5.00 2.24
N LEU A 173 -0.72 -4.37 1.64
CA LEU A 173 -2.11 -4.62 2.01
C LEU A 173 -2.53 -6.06 1.68
N SER A 174 -2.08 -6.61 0.55
CA SER A 174 -2.33 -8.01 0.14
C SER A 174 -1.73 -9.00 1.12
N LYS A 175 -0.48 -8.81 1.53
CA LYS A 175 0.17 -9.69 2.53
C LYS A 175 -0.53 -9.65 3.89
N HIS A 176 -0.94 -8.45 4.34
CA HIS A 176 -1.68 -8.31 5.59
C HIS A 176 -3.10 -8.90 5.51
N LEU A 177 -3.73 -8.86 4.33
CA LEU A 177 -5.01 -9.53 4.10
C LEU A 177 -4.85 -11.04 4.05
N GLU A 178 -3.81 -11.57 3.41
CA GLU A 178 -3.47 -13.00 3.40
C GLU A 178 -3.21 -13.53 4.82
N GLU A 179 -2.41 -12.83 5.62
CA GLU A 179 -2.13 -13.19 7.02
C GLU A 179 -3.40 -13.16 7.90
N ARG A 180 -4.29 -12.19 7.68
CA ARG A 180 -5.60 -12.15 8.35
C ARG A 180 -6.51 -13.30 7.94
N VAL A 181 -6.51 -13.68 6.66
CA VAL A 181 -7.30 -14.83 6.17
C VAL A 181 -6.78 -16.13 6.76
N GLU A 182 -5.46 -16.32 6.82
CA GLU A 182 -4.85 -17.50 7.45
C GLU A 182 -5.19 -17.58 8.94
N THR A 183 -5.08 -16.46 9.66
CA THR A 183 -5.43 -16.38 11.09
C THR A 183 -6.91 -16.71 11.31
N GLN A 184 -7.81 -16.12 10.52
CA GLN A 184 -9.24 -16.39 10.58
C GLN A 184 -9.57 -17.84 10.26
N GLN A 185 -8.88 -18.44 9.28
CA GLN A 185 -9.07 -19.84 8.93
C GLN A 185 -8.64 -20.77 10.07
N GLN A 186 -7.55 -20.45 10.77
CA GLN A 186 -7.07 -21.22 11.92
C GLN A 186 -7.99 -21.10 13.14
N GLU A 187 -8.51 -19.90 13.42
CA GLU A 187 -9.55 -19.68 14.43
C GLU A 187 -10.84 -20.46 14.12
N LEU A 188 -11.23 -20.52 12.85
CA LEU A 188 -12.43 -21.24 12.41
C LEU A 188 -12.27 -22.76 12.55
N VAL A 189 -11.08 -23.30 12.31
CA VAL A 189 -10.79 -24.73 12.54
C VAL A 189 -10.79 -25.06 14.03
N THR A 190 -10.15 -24.24 14.87
CA THR A 190 -10.09 -24.48 16.32
C THR A 190 -11.45 -24.34 16.99
N THR A 191 -12.28 -23.39 16.56
CA THR A 191 -13.65 -23.24 17.06
C THR A 191 -14.55 -24.41 16.64
N LYS A 192 -14.40 -24.92 15.41
CA LYS A 192 -15.10 -26.13 14.97
C LYS A 192 -14.70 -27.37 15.79
N GLN A 193 -13.41 -27.51 16.11
CA GLN A 193 -12.93 -28.63 16.93
C GLN A 193 -13.54 -28.59 18.35
N LYS A 194 -13.50 -27.42 19.01
CA LYS A 194 -14.15 -27.23 20.32
C LYS A 194 -15.66 -27.49 20.28
N LEU A 195 -16.32 -27.16 19.17
CA LEU A 195 -17.75 -27.43 18.99
C LEU A 195 -18.05 -28.95 18.90
N VAL A 196 -17.14 -29.74 18.34
CA VAL A 196 -17.29 -31.19 18.26
C VAL A 196 -17.10 -31.80 19.66
N GLU A 197 -16.04 -31.41 20.37
CA GLU A 197 -15.77 -31.89 21.74
C GLU A 197 -16.94 -31.58 22.68
N THR A 198 -17.42 -30.34 22.68
CA THR A 198 -18.58 -29.94 23.51
C THR A 198 -19.88 -30.67 23.15
N LYS A 199 -20.05 -31.08 21.89
CA LYS A 199 -21.20 -31.90 21.49
C LYS A 199 -21.09 -33.35 21.95
N GLU A 200 -19.88 -33.89 22.00
CA GLU A 200 -19.60 -35.25 22.49
C GLU A 200 -19.85 -35.32 24.00
N GLU A 201 -19.28 -34.39 24.77
CA GLU A 201 -19.52 -34.26 26.22
C GLU A 201 -21.03 -34.11 26.54
N LEU A 202 -21.75 -33.31 25.75
CA LEU A 202 -23.20 -33.15 25.91
C LEU A 202 -23.96 -34.45 25.58
N GLY A 203 -23.43 -35.28 24.68
CA GLY A 203 -23.97 -36.60 24.36
C GLY A 203 -23.81 -37.58 25.52
N GLU A 204 -22.62 -37.62 26.13
CA GLU A 204 -22.33 -38.45 27.30
C GLU A 204 -23.20 -38.05 28.49
N ALA A 205 -23.27 -36.76 28.82
CA ALA A 205 -24.11 -36.26 29.91
C ALA A 205 -25.60 -36.59 29.71
N LYS A 206 -26.09 -36.62 28.46
CA LYS A 206 -27.46 -37.05 28.16
C LYS A 206 -27.69 -38.53 28.42
N GLN A 207 -26.70 -39.39 28.15
CA GLN A 207 -26.78 -40.81 28.45
C GLN A 207 -26.80 -41.07 29.96
N GLU A 208 -25.94 -40.38 30.72
CA GLU A 208 -25.92 -40.49 32.20
C GLU A 208 -27.26 -40.06 32.82
N ILE A 209 -27.83 -38.95 32.35
CA ILE A 209 -29.15 -38.49 32.82
C ILE A 209 -30.24 -39.52 32.52
N GLN A 210 -30.16 -40.22 31.38
CA GLN A 210 -31.12 -41.26 31.04
C GLN A 210 -30.99 -42.47 31.98
N GLU A 211 -29.77 -42.93 32.25
CA GLU A 211 -29.51 -44.03 33.18
C GLU A 211 -29.97 -43.69 34.61
N LEU A 212 -29.70 -42.47 35.07
CA LEU A 212 -30.19 -41.98 36.37
C LEU A 212 -31.72 -41.99 36.46
N LYS A 213 -32.42 -41.59 35.38
CA LYS A 213 -33.89 -41.65 35.34
C LYS A 213 -34.42 -43.08 35.39
N GLU A 214 -33.79 -44.03 34.72
CA GLU A 214 -34.17 -45.44 34.81
C GLU A 214 -33.93 -46.01 36.20
N ASN A 215 -32.81 -45.68 36.83
CA ASN A 215 -32.50 -46.10 38.19
C ASN A 215 -33.47 -45.48 39.21
N GLN A 216 -33.86 -44.22 39.04
CA GLN A 216 -34.89 -43.59 39.86
C GLN A 216 -36.22 -44.32 39.75
N LYS A 217 -36.66 -44.66 38.53
CA LYS A 217 -37.91 -45.42 38.31
C LYS A 217 -37.88 -46.78 39.00
N LYS A 218 -36.77 -47.52 38.90
CA LYS A 218 -36.59 -48.81 39.60
C LYS A 218 -36.67 -48.65 41.13
N LEU A 219 -36.11 -47.57 41.67
CA LEU A 219 -36.19 -47.28 43.11
C LEU A 219 -37.62 -46.98 43.55
N GLU A 220 -38.37 -46.18 42.77
CA GLU A 220 -39.78 -45.88 43.01
C GLU A 220 -40.64 -47.16 42.99
N GLU A 221 -40.40 -48.06 42.03
CA GLU A 221 -41.08 -49.37 41.95
C GLU A 221 -40.78 -50.26 43.17
N LEU A 222 -39.53 -50.28 43.64
CA LEU A 222 -39.15 -51.02 44.85
C LEU A 222 -39.81 -50.45 46.11
N LEU A 223 -39.86 -49.12 46.25
CA LEU A 223 -40.52 -48.44 47.37
C LEU A 223 -42.02 -48.77 47.41
N HIS A 224 -42.71 -48.72 46.26
CA HIS A 224 -44.11 -49.14 46.15
C HIS A 224 -44.31 -50.57 46.65
N LYS A 225 -43.43 -51.50 46.27
CA LYS A 225 -43.52 -52.92 46.66
C LYS A 225 -43.27 -53.15 48.16
N ILE A 226 -42.38 -52.36 48.79
CA ILE A 226 -42.14 -52.42 50.24
C ILE A 226 -43.34 -51.87 51.00
N MET A 227 -43.94 -50.77 50.53
CA MET A 227 -45.14 -50.20 51.13
C MET A 227 -46.36 -51.13 51.03
N GLU A 228 -46.50 -51.90 49.95
CA GLU A 228 -47.53 -52.95 49.81
C GLU A 228 -47.27 -54.16 50.72
N GLY A 229 -45.99 -54.50 51.00
CA GLY A 229 -45.60 -55.60 51.88
C GLY A 229 -45.72 -55.32 53.38
N GLN A 230 -45.97 -54.08 53.80
CA GLN A 230 -46.12 -53.68 55.21
C GLN A 230 -47.58 -53.66 55.70
N GLN A 231 -48.53 -54.23 54.95
CA GLN A 231 -49.88 -54.44 55.45
C GLN A 231 -49.87 -55.54 56.53
N LEU A 232 -49.63 -55.14 57.79
CA LEU A 232 -49.77 -56.00 58.97
C LEU A 232 -51.21 -56.54 59.02
N PRO A 233 -51.42 -57.86 59.18
CA PRO A 233 -52.76 -58.36 59.40
C PRO A 233 -53.28 -57.91 60.78
N PRO A 234 -54.59 -57.62 60.90
CA PRO A 234 -55.23 -57.24 62.17
C PRO A 234 -55.25 -58.37 63.21
#